data_AF-A0AAW8I9S1-F1
#
_entry.id   AF-A0AAW8I9S1-F1
#
_cell.length_a   1.000
_cell.length_b   1.000
_cell.length_c   1.000
_cell.angle_alpha   90.00
_cell.angle_beta   90.00
_cell.angle_gamma   90.00
#
_symmetry.space_group_name_H-M   'P 1'
#
loop_
_entity.id
_entity.type
_entity.pdbx_description
1 polymer ?
#
loop_
_entity_poly.entity_id
_entity_poly.type
_entity_poly.pdbx_seq_one_letter_code
_entity_poly.pdbx_strand_id
1 'polypeptide(L)' 'MIQTNNIIKADPGKCFKRKIDGVVFGDEIYLGTTYYLDGILLEKPIKETSDDFEEIDIEVETYFPNGNL' A
#
# COMPACT_ATOMS: atom_id res chain seq x y z
N MET A 1 -0.69 -11.70 -1.47
CA MET A 1 -1.07 -11.13 -0.14
C MET A 1 -1.35 -12.22 0.88
N ILE A 2 -0.84 -12.05 2.11
CA ILE A 2 -1.21 -12.85 3.29
C ILE A 2 -1.70 -11.90 4.39
N GLN A 3 -2.77 -12.27 5.11
CA GLN A 3 -3.26 -11.54 6.29
C GLN A 3 -3.07 -12.36 7.57
N THR A 4 -2.58 -11.72 8.64
CA THR A 4 -2.50 -12.30 9.99
C THR A 4 -2.94 -11.25 11.02
N ASN A 5 -4.02 -11.53 11.75
CA ASN A 5 -4.68 -10.56 12.63
C ASN A 5 -5.07 -9.28 11.86
N ASN A 6 -4.60 -8.12 12.32
CA ASN A 6 -4.78 -6.82 11.71
C ASN A 6 -3.58 -6.39 10.84
N ILE A 7 -2.73 -7.33 10.41
CA ILE A 7 -1.58 -7.04 9.56
C ILE A 7 -1.81 -7.70 8.20
N ILE A 8 -1.65 -6.95 7.13
CA ILE A 8 -1.56 -7.47 5.76
C ILE A 8 -0.14 -7.31 5.24
N LYS A 9 0.34 -8.34 4.53
CA LYS A 9 1.67 -8.36 3.90
C LYS A 9 1.55 -8.69 2.42
N ALA A 10 2.18 -7.86 1.59
CA ALA A 10 2.20 -8.01 0.15
C ALA A 10 3.11 -9.18 -0.27
N ASP A 11 2.88 -9.71 -1.46
CA ASP A 11 3.79 -10.68 -2.07
C ASP A 11 5.18 -10.04 -2.35
N PRO A 12 6.28 -10.82 -2.37
CA PRO A 12 7.61 -10.28 -2.62
C PRO A 12 7.69 -9.44 -3.91
N GLY A 13 8.31 -8.26 -3.81
CA GLY A 13 8.44 -7.32 -4.94
C GLY A 13 7.22 -6.42 -5.15
N LYS A 14 6.21 -6.51 -4.28
CA LYS A 14 5.02 -5.65 -4.35
C LYS A 14 4.88 -4.78 -3.11
N CYS A 15 4.09 -3.73 -3.26
CA CYS A 15 3.60 -2.91 -2.16
C CYS A 15 2.09 -2.71 -2.25
N PHE A 16 1.51 -2.00 -1.29
CA PHE A 16 0.07 -1.74 -1.27
C PHE A 16 -0.27 -0.34 -1.77
N LYS A 17 -1.38 -0.23 -2.49
CA LYS A 17 -2.03 1.04 -2.81
C LYS A 17 -3.46 1.01 -2.27
N ARG A 18 -3.86 2.06 -1.56
CA ARG A 18 -5.22 2.19 -1.05
C ARG A 18 -6.15 2.60 -2.20
N LYS A 19 -7.24 1.86 -2.42
CA LYS A 19 -8.10 1.98 -3.61
C LYS A 19 -8.83 3.32 -3.68
N ILE A 20 -9.25 3.86 -2.53
CA ILE A 20 -10.11 5.05 -2.50
C ILE A 20 -9.38 6.36 -2.85
N ASP A 21 -8.09 6.47 -2.53
CA ASP A 21 -7.31 7.69 -2.71
C ASP A 21 -5.95 7.49 -3.39
N GLY A 22 -5.59 6.26 -3.72
CA GLY A 22 -4.37 5.94 -4.47
C GLY A 22 -3.08 6.09 -3.68
N VAL A 23 -3.13 6.33 -2.36
CA VAL A 23 -1.93 6.45 -1.53
C VAL A 23 -1.18 5.12 -1.53
N VAL A 24 0.13 5.19 -1.78
CA VAL A 24 1.04 4.04 -1.77
C VAL A 24 1.67 3.88 -0.40
N PHE A 25 1.63 2.65 0.10
CA PHE A 25 2.21 2.21 1.36
C PHE A 25 3.37 1.24 1.09
N GLY A 26 4.05 0.79 2.14
CA GLY A 26 5.04 -0.28 2.04
C GLY A 26 4.42 -1.65 1.72
N ASP A 27 5.22 -2.69 1.89
CA ASP A 27 4.82 -4.10 1.72
C ASP A 27 4.05 -4.65 2.94
N GLU A 28 3.98 -3.91 4.04
CA GLU A 28 3.26 -4.28 5.25
C GLU A 28 2.38 -3.13 5.76
N ILE A 29 1.11 -3.42 6.04
CA ILE A 29 0.15 -2.46 6.61
C ILE A 29 -0.45 -3.03 7.88
N TYR A 30 -0.48 -2.20 8.92
CA TYR A 30 -1.29 -2.41 10.12
C TYR A 30 -2.68 -1.79 9.91
N LEU A 31 -3.68 -2.63 9.68
CA LEU A 31 -5.07 -2.22 9.48
C LEU A 31 -5.60 -1.48 10.70
N GLY A 32 -6.00 -0.24 10.49
CA GLY A 32 -6.34 0.71 11.52
C GLY A 32 -7.72 1.34 11.32
N THR A 33 -7.83 2.57 11.78
CA THR A 33 -8.95 3.46 11.47
C THR A 33 -8.33 4.71 10.86
N THR A 34 -8.72 5.04 9.64
CA THR A 34 -8.22 6.23 8.97
C THR A 34 -9.15 7.42 9.21
N TYR A 35 -8.55 8.56 9.52
CA TYR A 35 -9.23 9.83 9.74
C TYR A 35 -9.05 10.79 8.57
N TYR A 36 -8.14 10.46 7.64
CA TYR A 36 -7.77 11.30 6.52
C TYR A 36 -7.66 10.45 5.25
N LEU A 37 -8.23 10.95 4.16
CA LEU A 37 -7.98 10.45 2.80
C LEU A 37 -7.38 11.60 1.99
N ASP A 38 -6.28 11.34 1.27
CA ASP A 38 -5.56 12.36 0.51
C ASP A 38 -5.29 13.68 1.28
N GLY A 39 -4.96 13.57 2.57
CA GLY A 39 -4.74 14.72 3.46
C GLY A 39 -6.00 15.47 3.92
N ILE A 40 -7.19 15.06 3.49
CA ILE A 40 -8.48 15.67 3.83
C ILE A 40 -9.09 14.94 5.04
N LEU A 41 -9.44 15.71 6.09
CA LEU A 41 -10.13 15.19 7.27
C LEU A 41 -11.53 14.66 6.89
N LEU A 42 -11.85 13.45 7.30
CA LEU A 42 -13.15 12.83 7.09
C LEU A 42 -14.19 13.31 8.12
N GLU A 43 -15.45 13.48 7.69
CA GLU A 43 -16.57 13.70 8.60
C GLU A 43 -16.74 12.50 9.57
N LYS A 44 -16.52 11.28 9.07
CA LYS A 44 -16.55 10.04 9.85
C LYS A 44 -15.31 9.20 9.54
N PRO A 45 -14.58 8.75 10.55
CA PRO A 45 -13.43 7.85 10.35
C PRO A 45 -13.88 6.54 9.70
N ILE A 46 -12.99 5.97 8.88
CA ILE A 46 -13.25 4.69 8.19
C ILE A 46 -12.39 3.61 8.84
N LYS A 47 -13.01 2.48 9.20
CA LYS A 47 -12.30 1.30 9.66
C LYS A 47 -11.75 0.57 8.44
N GLU A 48 -10.42 0.50 8.31
CA GLU A 48 -9.77 -0.12 7.17
C GLU A 48 -9.76 -1.64 7.30
N THR A 49 -9.88 -2.29 6.15
CA THR A 49 -9.86 -3.74 5.92
C THR A 49 -8.87 -4.05 4.79
N SER A 50 -8.53 -5.33 4.61
CA SER A 50 -7.66 -5.75 3.51
C SER A 50 -8.24 -5.43 2.13
N ASP A 51 -9.58 -5.43 2.00
CA ASP A 51 -10.27 -5.13 0.75
C ASP A 51 -10.11 -3.66 0.30
N ASP A 52 -9.69 -2.76 1.19
CA ASP A 52 -9.44 -1.35 0.86
C ASP A 52 -8.13 -1.14 0.10
N PHE A 53 -7.29 -2.17 -0.01
CA PHE A 53 -5.97 -2.12 -0.63
C PHE A 53 -5.87 -3.06 -1.82
N GLU A 54 -5.00 -2.72 -2.76
CA GLU A 54 -4.54 -3.60 -3.82
C GLU A 54 -3.02 -3.70 -3.81
N GLU A 55 -2.48 -4.87 -4.21
CA GLU A 55 -1.06 -5.01 -4.44
C GLU A 55 -0.68 -4.37 -5.79
N ILE A 56 0.43 -3.64 -5.79
CA ILE A 56 1.06 -3.09 -7.00
C ILE A 56 2.52 -3.53 -7.04
N ASP A 57 3.06 -3.74 -8.22
CA ASP A 57 4.48 -4.09 -8.39
C ASP A 57 5.38 -2.87 -8.07
N ILE A 58 6.48 -3.11 -7.36
CA ILE A 58 7.49 -2.07 -7.12
C ILE A 58 8.37 -2.02 -8.37
N GLU A 59 8.21 -0.97 -9.18
CA GLU A 59 9.16 -0.70 -10.26
C GLU A 59 10.46 -0.15 -9.66
N VAL A 60 11.52 -0.95 -9.72
CA VAL A 60 12.87 -0.48 -9.41
C VAL A 60 13.55 -0.10 -10.71
N GLU A 61 13.59 1.20 -11.03
CA GLU A 61 14.50 1.68 -12.06
C GLU A 61 15.93 1.46 -11.58
N THR A 62 16.57 0.43 -12.12
CA THR A 62 17.99 0.19 -11.92
C THR A 62 18.77 1.03 -12.92
N TYR A 63 19.32 2.15 -12.45
CA TYR A 63 20.26 2.93 -13.24
C TYR A 63 21.58 2.15 -13.39
N PHE A 64 21.85 1.64 -14.59
CA PHE A 64 23.16 1.12 -14.98
C PHE A 64 23.90 2.21 -15.77
N PRO A 65 24.90 2.90 -15.18
CA PRO A 65 25.55 4.04 -15.82
C PRO A 65 26.21 3.71 -17.18
N ASN A 66 26.54 2.45 -17.45
CA ASN A 66 27.33 2.03 -18.60
C ASN A 66 26.77 0.74 -19.24
N GLY A 67 25.49 0.75 -19.62
CA GLY A 67 24.77 -0.42 -20.14
C GLY A 67 25.61 -1.38 -20.98
N ASN A 68 25.69 -2.62 -20.53
CA ASN A 68 25.85 -3.82 -21.33
C ASN A 68 25.27 -4.98 -20.52
N LEU A 69 24.30 -5.68 -21.11
CA LEU A 69 23.93 -7.03 -20.70
C LEU A 69 24.96 -8.02 -21.25
#